data_AF-A0A7C5F1Z4-F1
#
_entry.id   AF-A0A7C5F1Z4-F1
#
_cell.length_a   1.000
_cell.length_b   1.000
_cell.length_c   1.000
_cell.angle_alpha   90.00
_cell.angle_beta   90.00
_cell.angle_gamma   90.00
#
_symmetry.space_group_name_H-M   'P 1'
#
loop_
_entity.id
_entity.type
_entity.pdbx_description
1 polymer ?
#
loop_
_entity_poly.entity_id
_entity_poly.type
_entity_poly.pdbx_seq_one_letter_code
_entity_poly.pdbx_strand_id
1 'polypeptide(L)'
;MQQYIEEELAATDTDAVLLFDGGDHQEWDRDVYGVLKQRMALPYEGVEIVHSSLDAYLDEMLTQVERIQGHLEGELREPGREPLPFDSQWLIPGVLSSRVWIKQANAACQTLLCHWAEPMASIATCALGREYPQGFLDVAWRWLLQNHPHDSICGCSIDAVHEDMKFRFAQSQRIGERLTVEAMRRLAAHGVGEVGPREIRLTLFNPLPYAWEGTTELTLGIPLDWNTFNEFFGYEPKPAFRIYDAEGREIPYQRLAQANRRSKFRTYGVRFPEHGYTNDVTVSLVVSLPPLGYTTLTVREGEPGLPTRHPETPGLATSERSMANENLEVTIEPNGTLTLRDKRTGQTYTRLLTFEDCADIGDGWYHGVAVNDQVFVSSGCRAEVALVHNGPMLTTFRVRTTFPVPKSFAFDRMIRAEALADLVLESLVSLRPGADRVEIETTVHNTAEDHRLRVLFPTVAQADTYLADSAFD
;
A
#
# COMPACT_ATOMS: atom_id res chain seq x y z
N MET A 1 19.72 -28.00 -37.50
CA MET A 1 19.75 -26.62 -38.01
C MET A 1 18.80 -26.47 -39.18
N GLN A 2 19.01 -27.13 -40.32
CA GLN A 2 18.06 -27.06 -41.45
C GLN A 2 16.62 -27.41 -41.06
N GLN A 3 16.41 -28.56 -40.41
CA GLN A 3 15.08 -28.95 -39.93
C GLN A 3 14.46 -27.92 -38.97
N TYR A 4 15.24 -27.37 -38.03
CA TYR A 4 14.76 -26.35 -37.09
C TYR A 4 14.34 -25.07 -37.81
N ILE A 5 15.14 -24.62 -38.78
CA ILE A 5 14.82 -23.45 -39.62
C ILE A 5 13.56 -23.70 -40.45
N GLU A 6 13.39 -24.89 -41.02
CA GLU A 6 12.18 -25.27 -41.75
C GLU A 6 10.94 -25.30 -40.86
N GLU A 7 11.06 -25.76 -39.61
CA GLU A 7 9.99 -25.75 -38.61
C GLU A 7 9.60 -24.32 -38.21
N GLU A 8 10.56 -23.44 -37.93
CA GLU A 8 10.30 -22.02 -37.60
C GLU A 8 9.68 -21.25 -38.78
N LEU A 9 10.17 -21.47 -40.01
CA LEU A 9 9.58 -20.88 -41.21
C LEU A 9 8.17 -21.38 -41.49
N ALA A 10 7.85 -22.64 -41.15
CA ALA A 10 6.50 -23.17 -41.30
C ALA A 10 5.51 -22.57 -40.28
N ALA A 11 6.00 -21.95 -39.20
CA ALA A 11 5.18 -21.35 -38.15
C ALA A 11 4.81 -19.88 -38.41
N THR A 12 5.34 -19.25 -39.47
CA THR A 12 5.05 -17.85 -39.83
C THR A 12 4.83 -17.68 -41.34
N ASP A 13 3.98 -16.72 -41.71
CA ASP A 13 3.75 -16.32 -43.10
C ASP A 13 4.69 -15.18 -43.56
N THR A 14 5.59 -14.74 -42.69
CA THR A 14 6.58 -13.69 -42.94
C THR A 14 7.91 -14.26 -43.45
N ASP A 15 8.63 -13.45 -44.23
CA ASP A 15 9.89 -13.84 -44.86
C ASP A 15 11.08 -13.85 -43.86
N ALA A 16 10.89 -13.29 -42.66
CA ALA A 16 11.93 -13.15 -41.63
C ALA A 16 11.58 -13.93 -40.35
N VAL A 17 12.61 -14.57 -39.76
CA VAL A 17 12.56 -15.26 -38.46
C VAL A 17 13.65 -14.68 -37.56
N LEU A 18 13.27 -14.31 -36.33
CA LEU A 18 14.20 -13.77 -35.34
C LEU A 18 14.80 -14.90 -34.49
N LEU A 19 16.12 -14.98 -34.46
CA LEU A 19 16.86 -15.87 -33.56
C LEU A 19 17.62 -15.03 -32.53
N PHE A 20 17.32 -15.24 -31.25
CA PHE A 20 18.06 -14.62 -30.16
C PHE A 20 19.33 -15.41 -29.86
N ASP A 21 20.48 -14.77 -30.04
CA ASP A 21 21.78 -15.30 -29.62
C ASP A 21 22.16 -14.71 -28.25
N GLY A 22 21.61 -15.32 -27.21
CA GLY A 22 21.85 -14.91 -25.82
C GLY A 22 20.96 -15.65 -24.84
N GLY A 23 21.24 -15.42 -23.56
CA GLY A 23 20.47 -15.94 -22.43
C GLY A 23 20.80 -15.16 -21.17
N ASP A 24 20.16 -15.52 -20.06
CA ASP A 24 20.33 -14.82 -18.79
C ASP A 24 21.80 -14.77 -18.37
N HIS A 25 22.33 -13.56 -18.24
CA HIS A 25 23.72 -13.27 -17.85
C HIS A 25 24.78 -13.85 -18.80
N GLN A 26 24.42 -14.21 -20.04
CA GLN A 26 25.39 -14.69 -21.02
C GLN A 26 26.26 -13.55 -21.52
N GLU A 27 27.58 -13.69 -21.33
CA GLU A 27 28.55 -12.78 -21.93
C GLU A 27 28.79 -13.12 -23.41
N TRP A 28 29.20 -12.12 -24.19
CA TRP A 28 29.62 -12.32 -25.56
C TRP A 28 31.09 -12.74 -25.61
N ASP A 29 31.43 -13.63 -26.55
CA ASP A 29 32.81 -14.06 -26.80
C ASP A 29 33.22 -13.73 -28.24
N ARG A 30 34.30 -12.97 -28.39
CA ARG A 30 34.75 -12.47 -29.70
C ARG A 30 35.12 -13.59 -30.67
N ASP A 31 35.76 -14.65 -30.20
CA ASP A 31 36.23 -15.74 -31.05
C ASP A 31 35.06 -16.62 -31.48
N VAL A 32 34.12 -16.89 -30.56
CA VAL A 32 32.84 -17.55 -30.86
C VAL A 32 32.06 -16.75 -31.89
N TYR A 33 31.88 -15.44 -31.70
CA TYR A 33 31.22 -14.58 -32.68
C TYR A 33 31.97 -14.51 -34.01
N GLY A 34 33.30 -14.60 -33.99
CA GLY A 34 34.12 -14.72 -35.19
C GLY A 34 33.77 -15.96 -36.01
N VAL A 35 33.61 -17.11 -35.33
CA VAL A 35 33.17 -18.37 -35.96
C VAL A 35 31.72 -18.28 -36.40
N LEU A 36 30.80 -17.76 -35.57
CA LEU A 36 29.39 -17.58 -35.92
C LEU A 36 29.24 -16.73 -37.17
N LYS A 37 29.97 -15.61 -37.26
CA LYS A 37 29.97 -14.75 -38.46
C LYS A 37 30.45 -15.48 -39.72
N GLN A 38 31.47 -16.34 -39.60
CA GLN A 38 31.90 -17.19 -40.71
C GLN A 38 30.83 -18.23 -41.08
N ARG A 39 30.13 -18.80 -40.10
CA ARG A 39 29.05 -19.77 -40.30
C ARG A 39 27.82 -19.13 -40.95
N MET A 40 27.44 -17.92 -40.54
CA MET A 40 26.33 -17.16 -41.12
C MET A 40 26.59 -16.84 -42.61
N ALA A 41 27.84 -16.63 -42.99
CA ALA A 41 28.24 -16.36 -44.37
C ALA A 41 28.29 -17.61 -45.29
N LEU A 42 28.06 -18.81 -44.77
CA LEU A 42 27.96 -20.03 -45.59
C LEU A 42 26.61 -20.05 -46.33
N PRO A 43 26.55 -20.68 -47.53
CA PRO A 43 25.28 -20.83 -48.24
C PRO A 43 24.37 -21.84 -47.54
N TYR A 44 23.15 -21.43 -47.24
CA TYR A 44 22.06 -22.28 -46.77
C TYR A 44 20.94 -22.30 -47.80
N GLU A 45 20.29 -23.45 -47.98
CA GLU A 45 19.25 -23.59 -48.99
C GLU A 45 17.96 -22.91 -48.51
N GLY A 46 17.46 -21.97 -49.31
CA GLY A 46 16.19 -21.29 -49.05
C GLY A 46 16.22 -20.20 -47.97
N VAL A 47 17.36 -19.98 -47.30
CA VAL A 47 17.47 -19.00 -46.21
C VAL A 47 18.79 -18.23 -46.24
N GLU A 48 18.73 -16.96 -45.82
CA GLU A 48 19.88 -16.12 -45.55
C GLU A 48 19.98 -15.89 -44.05
N ILE A 49 21.17 -16.11 -43.46
CA ILE A 49 21.41 -15.82 -42.04
C ILE A 49 22.19 -14.52 -41.93
N VAL A 50 21.55 -13.51 -41.34
CA VAL A 50 22.10 -12.15 -41.18
C VAL A 50 22.29 -11.82 -39.70
N HIS A 51 23.44 -11.22 -39.39
CA HIS A 51 23.63 -10.57 -38.09
C HIS A 51 22.90 -9.23 -38.10
N SER A 52 21.82 -9.12 -37.32
CA SER A 52 20.87 -8.01 -37.36
C SER A 52 20.72 -7.31 -36.00
N SER A 53 19.83 -6.32 -35.95
CA SER A 53 19.34 -5.67 -34.72
C SER A 53 17.82 -5.79 -34.64
N LEU A 54 17.24 -5.55 -33.45
CA LEU A 54 15.79 -5.49 -33.31
C LEU A 54 15.17 -4.40 -34.19
N ASP A 55 15.81 -3.25 -34.32
CA ASP A 55 15.33 -2.15 -35.18
C ASP A 55 15.27 -2.57 -36.66
N ALA A 56 16.33 -3.21 -37.18
CA ALA A 56 16.36 -3.66 -38.57
C ALA A 56 15.37 -4.80 -38.85
N TYR A 57 15.21 -5.72 -37.89
CA TYR A 57 14.19 -6.77 -37.97
C TYR A 57 12.78 -6.17 -37.96
N LEU A 58 12.51 -5.18 -37.11
CA LEU A 58 11.22 -4.49 -37.07
C LEU A 58 10.94 -3.75 -38.37
N ASP A 59 11.92 -3.04 -38.94
CA ASP A 59 11.79 -2.37 -40.24
C ASP A 59 11.38 -3.36 -41.35
N GLU A 60 11.99 -4.56 -41.38
CA GLU A 60 11.65 -5.62 -42.32
C GLU A 60 10.24 -6.17 -42.09
N MET A 61 9.89 -6.49 -40.84
CA MET A 61 8.59 -7.04 -40.47
C MET A 61 7.44 -6.06 -40.75
N LEU A 62 7.66 -4.76 -40.56
CA LEU A 62 6.65 -3.73 -40.83
C LEU A 62 6.27 -3.66 -42.32
N THR A 63 7.17 -4.01 -43.23
CA THR A 63 6.82 -4.11 -44.67
C THR A 63 5.89 -5.29 -44.99
N GLN A 64 5.76 -6.22 -44.06
CA GLN A 64 5.00 -7.46 -44.19
C GLN A 64 3.79 -7.51 -43.25
N VAL A 65 3.40 -6.39 -42.64
CA VAL A 65 2.33 -6.32 -41.62
C VAL A 65 1.00 -6.93 -42.10
N GLU A 66 0.67 -6.83 -43.39
CA GLU A 66 -0.55 -7.43 -43.96
C GLU A 66 -0.57 -8.96 -43.92
N ARG A 67 0.60 -9.61 -43.75
CA ARG A 67 0.73 -11.06 -43.60
C ARG A 67 0.59 -11.52 -42.14
N ILE A 68 0.64 -10.60 -41.17
CA ILE A 68 0.51 -10.93 -39.75
C ILE A 68 -0.98 -10.98 -39.39
N GLN A 69 -1.52 -12.20 -39.28
CA GLN A 69 -2.96 -12.40 -39.04
C GLN A 69 -3.34 -12.56 -37.56
N GLY A 70 -2.36 -12.80 -36.67
CA GLY A 70 -2.61 -12.98 -35.24
C GLY A 70 -3.01 -11.67 -34.57
N HIS A 71 -4.20 -11.64 -33.98
CA HIS A 71 -4.67 -10.54 -33.14
C HIS A 71 -4.97 -11.05 -31.72
N LEU A 72 -4.31 -10.46 -30.73
CA LEU A 72 -4.53 -10.73 -29.31
C LEU A 72 -5.03 -9.45 -28.64
N GLU A 73 -6.05 -9.57 -27.80
CA GLU A 73 -6.69 -8.44 -27.11
C GLU A 73 -6.68 -8.69 -25.60
N GLY A 74 -6.39 -7.64 -24.82
CA GLY A 74 -6.36 -7.70 -23.36
C GLY A 74 -5.03 -8.18 -22.78
N GLU A 75 -5.07 -8.67 -21.54
CA GLU A 75 -3.88 -9.09 -20.81
C GLU A 75 -3.33 -10.44 -21.31
N LEU A 76 -2.03 -10.50 -21.59
CA LEU A 76 -1.35 -11.72 -22.03
C LEU A 76 -0.90 -12.58 -20.84
N ARG A 77 -1.88 -13.14 -20.10
CA ARG A 77 -1.66 -13.99 -18.90
C ARG A 77 -1.83 -15.49 -19.15
N GLU A 78 -2.06 -15.88 -20.40
CA GLU A 78 -2.17 -17.30 -20.77
C GLU A 78 -0.77 -17.94 -20.72
N PRO A 79 -0.61 -19.11 -20.08
CA PRO A 79 0.63 -19.88 -20.23
C PRO A 79 0.79 -20.32 -21.69
N GLY A 80 2.03 -20.57 -22.12
CA GLY A 80 2.32 -21.02 -23.49
C GLY A 80 1.50 -22.24 -23.90
N ARG A 81 1.19 -22.37 -25.20
CA ARG A 81 0.25 -23.37 -25.74
C ARG A 81 0.66 -24.84 -25.48
N GLU A 82 1.94 -25.12 -25.23
CA GLU A 82 2.39 -26.46 -24.83
C GLU A 82 3.49 -26.39 -23.75
N PRO A 83 3.36 -27.14 -22.64
CA PRO A 83 4.49 -27.39 -21.75
C PRO A 83 5.44 -28.36 -22.47
N LEU A 84 6.43 -27.83 -23.19
CA LEU A 84 7.54 -28.65 -23.63
C LEU A 84 8.19 -29.25 -22.37
N PRO A 85 8.59 -30.53 -22.36
CA PRO A 85 9.31 -31.14 -21.23
C PRO A 85 10.61 -30.42 -20.83
N PHE A 86 11.04 -29.47 -21.67
CA PHE A 86 12.26 -28.69 -21.54
C PHE A 86 12.02 -27.19 -21.35
N ASP A 87 10.80 -26.68 -21.59
CA ASP A 87 10.51 -25.25 -21.49
C ASP A 87 9.36 -24.94 -20.53
N SER A 88 9.71 -24.14 -19.54
CA SER A 88 8.95 -23.83 -18.32
C SER A 88 8.15 -22.54 -18.50
N GLN A 89 7.32 -22.46 -19.53
CA GLN A 89 6.48 -21.29 -19.84
C GLN A 89 5.26 -21.22 -18.90
N TRP A 90 5.53 -21.04 -17.62
CA TRP A 90 4.54 -20.96 -16.57
C TRP A 90 4.18 -19.50 -16.28
N LEU A 91 2.89 -19.25 -16.07
CA LEU A 91 2.50 -18.06 -15.34
C LEU A 91 3.03 -18.19 -13.91
N ILE A 92 3.68 -17.15 -13.39
CA ILE A 92 4.33 -17.10 -12.07
C ILE A 92 3.55 -16.22 -11.07
N PRO A 93 2.27 -16.49 -10.76
CA PRO A 93 1.46 -15.59 -9.94
C PRO A 93 1.89 -15.56 -8.47
N GLY A 94 2.70 -16.53 -8.00
CA GLY A 94 3.19 -16.59 -6.62
C GLY A 94 4.05 -15.39 -6.22
N VAL A 95 4.68 -14.74 -7.20
CA VAL A 95 5.47 -13.51 -7.00
C VAL A 95 4.66 -12.36 -6.41
N LEU A 96 3.33 -12.34 -6.58
CA LEU A 96 2.47 -11.30 -6.03
C LEU A 96 2.43 -11.35 -4.48
N SER A 97 2.56 -12.53 -3.89
CA SER A 97 2.56 -12.73 -2.44
C SER A 97 3.94 -12.93 -1.83
N SER A 98 4.97 -13.22 -2.63
CA SER A 98 6.33 -13.38 -2.14
C SER A 98 6.85 -12.10 -1.49
N ARG A 99 7.34 -12.21 -0.25
CA ARG A 99 7.89 -11.11 0.56
C ARG A 99 7.00 -9.86 0.52
N VAL A 100 5.74 -9.99 0.96
CA VAL A 100 4.71 -8.94 0.89
C VAL A 100 5.15 -7.54 1.35
N TRP A 101 6.10 -7.46 2.29
CA TRP A 101 6.69 -6.18 2.73
C TRP A 101 7.32 -5.37 1.58
N ILE A 102 7.84 -6.02 0.54
CA ILE A 102 8.38 -5.37 -0.66
C ILE A 102 7.27 -4.60 -1.38
N LYS A 103 6.10 -5.23 -1.56
CA LYS A 103 4.94 -4.63 -2.24
C LYS A 103 4.38 -3.46 -1.42
N GLN A 104 4.32 -3.62 -0.09
CA GLN A 104 3.90 -2.56 0.83
C GLN A 104 4.85 -1.35 0.78
N ALA A 105 6.18 -1.58 0.84
CA ALA A 105 7.17 -0.51 0.76
C ALA A 105 7.16 0.19 -0.60
N ASN A 106 6.97 -0.58 -1.69
CA ASN A 106 6.85 -0.04 -3.03
C ASN A 106 5.62 0.87 -3.18
N ALA A 107 4.44 0.39 -2.77
CA ALA A 107 3.20 1.17 -2.80
C ALA A 107 3.31 2.46 -1.97
N ALA A 108 3.96 2.39 -0.80
CA ALA A 108 4.21 3.56 0.04
C ALA A 108 5.12 4.59 -0.65
N CYS A 109 6.20 4.15 -1.31
CA CYS A 109 7.08 5.05 -2.05
C CYS A 109 6.40 5.65 -3.28
N GLN A 110 5.68 4.85 -4.07
CA GLN A 110 4.92 5.35 -5.23
C GLN A 110 3.87 6.37 -4.79
N THR A 111 3.11 6.07 -3.74
CA THR A 111 2.12 6.99 -3.17
C THR A 111 2.77 8.29 -2.73
N LEU A 112 3.90 8.22 -2.03
CA LEU A 112 4.62 9.39 -1.56
C LEU A 112 5.16 10.24 -2.72
N LEU A 113 5.71 9.65 -3.78
CA LEU A 113 6.23 10.42 -4.90
C LEU A 113 5.10 11.00 -5.75
N CYS A 114 4.18 10.15 -6.23
CA CYS A 114 3.13 10.54 -7.16
C CYS A 114 2.01 11.37 -6.53
N HIS A 115 1.66 11.10 -5.27
CA HIS A 115 0.54 11.75 -4.58
C HIS A 115 0.99 12.73 -3.50
N TRP A 116 2.28 12.99 -3.28
CA TRP A 116 2.68 14.00 -2.30
C TRP A 116 3.85 14.84 -2.75
N ALA A 117 5.01 14.24 -3.01
CA ALA A 117 6.23 14.98 -3.31
C ALA A 117 6.10 15.79 -4.60
N GLU A 118 5.67 15.17 -5.71
CA GLU A 118 5.52 15.86 -6.98
C GLU A 118 4.37 16.88 -6.97
N PRO A 119 3.14 16.55 -6.52
CA PRO A 119 2.05 17.53 -6.50
C PRO A 119 2.37 18.74 -5.61
N MET A 120 2.90 18.51 -4.40
CA MET A 120 3.21 19.60 -3.48
C MET A 120 4.38 20.46 -3.99
N ALA A 121 5.39 19.83 -4.59
CA ALA A 121 6.49 20.57 -5.21
C ALA A 121 6.02 21.45 -6.38
N SER A 122 5.17 20.91 -7.26
CA SER A 122 4.59 21.66 -8.37
C SER A 122 3.76 22.85 -7.88
N ILE A 123 2.89 22.63 -6.90
CA ILE A 123 2.07 23.70 -6.29
C ILE A 123 2.97 24.76 -5.66
N ALA A 124 4.00 24.37 -4.89
CA ALA A 124 4.94 25.30 -4.29
C ALA A 124 5.73 26.10 -5.33
N THR A 125 6.16 25.48 -6.43
CA THR A 125 6.80 26.15 -7.56
C THR A 125 5.89 27.20 -8.19
N CYS A 126 4.67 26.81 -8.57
CA CYS A 126 3.73 27.70 -9.23
C CYS A 126 3.26 28.84 -8.31
N ALA A 127 2.93 28.55 -7.06
CA ALA A 127 2.37 29.54 -6.13
C ALA A 127 3.43 30.48 -5.54
N LEU A 128 4.66 30.00 -5.32
CA LEU A 128 5.70 30.75 -4.60
C LEU A 128 6.88 31.17 -5.50
N GLY A 129 6.83 30.87 -6.81
CA GLY A 129 7.90 31.18 -7.77
C GLY A 129 9.21 30.43 -7.47
N ARG A 130 9.12 29.22 -6.93
CA ARG A 130 10.27 28.43 -6.48
C ARG A 130 10.76 27.48 -7.55
N GLU A 131 12.06 27.21 -7.55
CA GLU A 131 12.62 26.16 -8.39
C GLU A 131 12.00 24.79 -8.05
N TYR A 132 11.58 24.08 -9.10
CA TYR A 132 11.07 22.72 -8.96
C TYR A 132 12.25 21.77 -8.65
N PRO A 133 12.16 20.91 -7.62
CA PRO A 133 13.29 20.11 -7.14
C PRO A 133 13.57 18.88 -8.02
N GLN A 134 13.67 19.05 -9.35
CA GLN A 134 13.82 17.97 -10.33
C GLN A 134 14.97 17.02 -9.98
N GLY A 135 16.16 17.57 -9.68
CA GLY A 135 17.32 16.74 -9.39
C GLY A 135 17.16 15.84 -8.16
N PHE A 136 16.38 16.25 -7.15
CA PHE A 136 16.09 15.40 -6.00
C PHE A 136 15.03 14.33 -6.34
N LEU A 137 14.00 14.70 -7.12
CA LEU A 137 12.99 13.76 -7.58
C LEU A 137 13.60 12.69 -8.49
N ASP A 138 14.49 13.05 -9.41
CA ASP A 138 15.22 12.10 -10.25
C ASP A 138 16.01 11.07 -9.43
N VAL A 139 16.64 11.51 -8.33
CA VAL A 139 17.36 10.61 -7.43
C VAL A 139 16.38 9.72 -6.66
N ALA A 140 15.27 10.26 -6.16
CA ALA A 140 14.26 9.48 -5.44
C ALA A 140 13.62 8.40 -6.33
N TRP A 141 13.29 8.76 -7.58
CA TRP A 141 12.78 7.85 -8.59
C TRP A 141 13.82 6.81 -8.99
N ARG A 142 15.07 7.20 -9.20
CA ARG A 142 16.15 6.24 -9.51
C ARG A 142 16.29 5.18 -8.42
N TRP A 143 16.26 5.57 -7.15
CA TRP A 143 16.30 4.60 -6.05
C TRP A 143 15.08 3.67 -6.04
N LEU A 144 13.89 4.19 -6.30
CA LEU A 144 12.67 3.38 -6.37
C LEU A 144 12.70 2.41 -7.57
N LEU A 145 13.03 2.92 -8.76
CA LEU A 145 13.08 2.14 -10.00
C LEU A 145 14.16 1.05 -9.97
N GLN A 146 15.23 1.21 -9.21
CA GLN A 146 16.23 0.15 -8.97
C GLN A 146 15.66 -1.04 -8.18
N ASN A 147 14.50 -0.91 -7.55
CA ASN A 147 13.76 -2.02 -6.93
C ASN A 147 12.69 -2.62 -7.86
N HIS A 148 12.48 -2.06 -9.06
CA HIS A 148 11.48 -2.52 -10.03
C HIS A 148 11.94 -3.57 -11.06
N PRO A 149 13.24 -3.96 -11.21
CA PRO A 149 13.56 -5.16 -11.97
C PRO A 149 12.73 -6.33 -11.46
N HIS A 150 12.25 -7.18 -12.38
CA HIS A 150 11.26 -8.20 -12.06
C HIS A 150 11.71 -9.08 -10.89
N ASP A 151 12.95 -9.57 -10.88
CA ASP A 151 13.50 -10.40 -9.79
C ASP A 151 13.56 -9.72 -8.42
N SER A 152 13.63 -8.39 -8.42
CA SER A 152 13.61 -7.57 -7.21
C SER A 152 12.18 -7.40 -6.70
N ILE A 153 11.30 -6.80 -7.50
CA ILE A 153 9.93 -6.48 -7.07
C ILE A 153 9.08 -7.74 -6.85
N CYS A 154 9.33 -8.80 -7.62
CA CYS A 154 8.70 -10.10 -7.46
C CYS A 154 9.09 -10.80 -6.15
N GLY A 155 10.22 -10.42 -5.53
CA GLY A 155 10.66 -11.03 -4.28
C GLY A 155 11.28 -12.42 -4.45
N CYS A 156 11.74 -12.75 -5.65
CA CYS A 156 12.25 -14.08 -6.03
C CYS A 156 13.79 -14.14 -6.13
N SER A 157 14.48 -13.23 -5.45
CA SER A 157 15.94 -13.25 -5.31
C SER A 157 16.39 -13.81 -3.96
N ILE A 158 17.71 -13.95 -3.81
CA ILE A 158 18.34 -14.27 -2.52
C ILE A 158 18.15 -13.12 -1.51
N ASP A 159 18.24 -13.44 -0.22
CA ASP A 159 18.01 -12.48 0.88
C ASP A 159 18.89 -11.22 0.78
N ALA A 160 20.16 -11.36 0.35
CA ALA A 160 21.08 -10.24 0.23
C ALA A 160 20.55 -9.15 -0.72
N VAL A 161 19.93 -9.54 -1.84
CA VAL A 161 19.32 -8.59 -2.78
C VAL A 161 18.19 -7.82 -2.10
N HIS A 162 17.37 -8.50 -1.30
CA HIS A 162 16.22 -7.90 -0.64
C HIS A 162 16.61 -7.05 0.58
N GLU A 163 17.72 -7.35 1.26
CA GLU A 163 18.28 -6.44 2.26
C GLU A 163 18.75 -5.13 1.61
N ASP A 164 19.39 -5.18 0.45
CA ASP A 164 19.75 -3.97 -0.31
C ASP A 164 18.51 -3.17 -0.75
N MET A 165 17.43 -3.85 -1.13
CA MET A 165 16.17 -3.18 -1.50
C MET A 165 15.61 -2.31 -0.37
N LYS A 166 15.75 -2.72 0.90
CA LYS A 166 15.32 -1.91 2.05
C LYS A 166 16.05 -0.58 2.11
N PHE A 167 17.36 -0.58 1.82
CA PHE A 167 18.13 0.65 1.74
C PHE A 167 17.61 1.56 0.61
N ARG A 168 17.36 1.00 -0.58
CA ARG A 168 16.85 1.79 -1.73
C ARG A 168 15.47 2.38 -1.47
N PHE A 169 14.54 1.62 -0.88
CA PHE A 169 13.25 2.14 -0.43
C PHE A 169 13.43 3.26 0.58
N ALA A 170 14.29 3.09 1.58
CA ALA A 170 14.55 4.13 2.57
C ALA A 170 15.15 5.41 1.97
N GLN A 171 16.00 5.32 0.93
CA GLN A 171 16.49 6.50 0.23
C GLN A 171 15.37 7.24 -0.51
N SER A 172 14.58 6.52 -1.30
CA SER A 172 13.45 7.10 -2.04
C SER A 172 12.44 7.76 -1.09
N GLN A 173 12.06 7.04 -0.03
CA GLN A 173 11.12 7.52 0.97
C GLN A 173 11.62 8.80 1.68
N ARG A 174 12.86 8.81 2.18
CA ARG A 174 13.38 9.98 2.93
C ARG A 174 13.49 11.22 2.06
N ILE A 175 13.86 11.07 0.79
CA ILE A 175 13.90 12.20 -0.15
C ILE A 175 12.48 12.70 -0.40
N GLY A 176 11.54 11.81 -0.74
CA GLY A 176 10.13 12.17 -0.98
C GLY A 176 9.47 12.85 0.23
N GLU A 177 9.67 12.32 1.43
CA GLU A 177 9.16 12.90 2.69
C GLU A 177 9.72 14.30 2.91
N ARG A 178 11.03 14.48 2.66
CA ARG A 178 11.67 15.78 2.84
C ARG A 178 11.12 16.82 1.86
N LEU A 179 11.00 16.46 0.59
CA LEU A 179 10.45 17.34 -0.45
C LEU A 179 9.00 17.73 -0.13
N THR A 180 8.18 16.75 0.24
CA THR A 180 6.78 16.94 0.66
C THR A 180 6.67 17.91 1.83
N VAL A 181 7.37 17.62 2.93
CA VAL A 181 7.32 18.43 4.16
C VAL A 181 7.85 19.84 3.91
N GLU A 182 8.90 19.98 3.10
CA GLU A 182 9.44 21.30 2.77
C GLU A 182 8.45 22.11 1.94
N ALA A 183 7.88 21.54 0.88
CA ALA A 183 6.87 22.20 0.06
C ALA A 183 5.65 22.62 0.90
N MET A 184 5.08 21.71 1.69
CA MET A 184 3.92 21.99 2.55
C MET A 184 4.22 23.08 3.59
N ARG A 185 5.39 23.04 4.25
CA ARG A 185 5.78 24.07 5.23
C ARG A 185 5.91 25.44 4.60
N ARG A 186 6.44 25.52 3.37
CA ARG A 186 6.59 26.79 2.65
C ARG A 186 5.23 27.35 2.22
N LEU A 187 4.35 26.49 1.69
CA LEU A 187 2.98 26.84 1.34
C LEU A 187 2.21 27.34 2.57
N ALA A 188 2.28 26.60 3.68
CA ALA A 188 1.68 27.01 4.94
C ALA A 188 2.25 28.36 5.43
N ALA A 189 3.57 28.55 5.39
CA ALA A 189 4.18 29.81 5.82
C ALA A 189 3.80 31.03 4.94
N HIS A 190 3.43 30.82 3.68
CA HIS A 190 2.99 31.89 2.78
C HIS A 190 1.51 32.23 2.94
N GLY A 191 0.66 31.22 3.13
CA GLY A 191 -0.80 31.37 3.17
C GLY A 191 -1.38 31.68 4.55
N VAL A 192 -0.58 31.64 5.62
CA VAL A 192 -1.05 31.88 6.99
C VAL A 192 -0.94 33.37 7.32
N GLY A 193 -2.08 34.00 7.62
CA GLY A 193 -2.15 35.36 8.19
C GLY A 193 -1.51 35.44 9.58
N GLU A 194 -1.68 36.57 10.27
CA GLU A 194 -1.19 36.68 11.65
C GLU A 194 -1.79 35.60 12.56
N VAL A 195 -0.91 34.95 13.35
CA VAL A 195 -1.30 33.94 14.34
C VAL A 195 -1.23 34.59 15.71
N GLY A 196 -2.33 34.57 16.46
CA GLY A 196 -2.38 35.16 17.79
C GLY A 196 -1.45 34.46 18.81
N PRO A 197 -1.14 35.11 19.94
CA PRO A 197 -0.17 34.60 20.93
C PRO A 197 -0.58 33.28 21.61
N ARG A 198 -1.86 32.90 21.55
CA ARG A 198 -2.40 31.65 22.12
C ARG A 198 -3.21 30.88 21.07
N GLU A 199 -2.68 30.88 19.85
CA GLU A 199 -3.25 30.18 18.70
C GLU A 199 -2.18 29.33 18.00
N ILE A 200 -2.61 28.24 17.39
CA ILE A 200 -1.82 27.43 16.47
C ILE A 200 -2.60 27.36 15.16
N ARG A 201 -1.95 27.69 14.04
CA ARG A 201 -2.51 27.47 12.72
C ARG A 201 -2.02 26.15 12.15
N LEU A 202 -2.96 25.34 11.70
CA LEU A 202 -2.73 24.10 10.97
C LEU A 202 -3.12 24.31 9.51
N THR A 203 -2.38 23.69 8.60
CA THR A 203 -2.71 23.66 7.17
C THR A 203 -2.79 22.21 6.77
N LEU A 204 -3.96 21.80 6.27
CA LEU A 204 -4.28 20.44 5.86
C LEU A 204 -4.32 20.43 4.34
N PHE A 205 -3.52 19.56 3.73
CA PHE A 205 -3.40 19.48 2.28
C PHE A 205 -4.14 18.26 1.76
N ASN A 206 -4.80 18.41 0.62
CA ASN A 206 -5.37 17.33 -0.16
C ASN A 206 -4.62 17.25 -1.50
N PRO A 207 -3.80 16.21 -1.71
CA PRO A 207 -3.07 16.05 -2.95
C PRO A 207 -3.89 15.40 -4.07
N LEU A 208 -5.16 15.04 -3.83
CA LEU A 208 -6.00 14.36 -4.80
C LEU A 208 -6.66 15.37 -5.75
N PRO A 209 -6.92 14.99 -7.02
CA PRO A 209 -7.57 15.86 -8.01
C PRO A 209 -9.08 16.03 -7.80
N TYR A 210 -9.61 15.57 -6.68
CA TYR A 210 -11.02 15.70 -6.29
C TYR A 210 -11.13 16.21 -4.85
N ALA A 211 -12.27 16.84 -4.55
CA ALA A 211 -12.56 17.34 -3.22
C ALA A 211 -12.75 16.16 -2.26
N TRP A 212 -12.36 16.36 -1.00
CA TRP A 212 -12.54 15.37 0.04
C TRP A 212 -13.20 16.00 1.25
N GLU A 213 -14.34 15.46 1.66
CA GLU A 213 -15.04 15.85 2.87
C GLU A 213 -15.32 14.61 3.71
N GLY A 214 -14.97 14.68 4.99
CA GLY A 214 -15.16 13.57 5.89
C GLY A 214 -14.38 13.72 7.18
N THR A 215 -14.40 12.65 7.97
CA THR A 215 -13.70 12.61 9.24
C THR A 215 -12.24 12.18 9.04
N THR A 216 -11.31 12.92 9.65
CA THR A 216 -9.88 12.60 9.69
C THR A 216 -9.29 12.74 11.10
N GLU A 217 -8.18 12.06 11.35
CA GLU A 217 -7.42 12.10 12.61
C GLU A 217 -6.24 13.06 12.51
N LEU A 218 -6.11 13.96 13.49
CA LEU A 218 -4.97 14.86 13.62
C LEU A 218 -4.31 14.70 14.99
N THR A 219 -2.99 14.68 15.03
CA THR A 219 -2.23 14.78 16.29
C THR A 219 -1.71 16.20 16.48
N LEU A 220 -2.26 16.89 17.49
CA LEU A 220 -1.98 18.29 17.78
C LEU A 220 -0.91 18.40 18.88
N GLY A 221 0.17 19.14 18.61
CA GLY A 221 1.16 19.48 19.61
C GLY A 221 0.74 20.71 20.42
N ILE A 222 -0.01 20.51 21.51
CA ILE A 222 -0.52 21.61 22.35
C ILE A 222 0.58 22.12 23.30
N PRO A 223 0.82 23.44 23.41
CA PRO A 223 1.84 23.99 24.30
C PRO A 223 1.57 23.64 25.77
N LEU A 224 2.65 23.47 26.55
CA LEU A 224 2.53 23.06 27.96
C LEU A 224 1.93 24.15 28.87
N ASP A 225 2.03 25.41 28.47
CA ASP A 225 1.54 26.57 29.21
C ASP A 225 0.08 26.91 28.89
N TRP A 226 -0.57 26.15 28.00
CA TRP A 226 -2.01 26.30 27.74
C TRP A 226 -2.84 25.78 28.90
N ASN A 227 -4.02 26.39 29.06
CA ASN A 227 -5.01 26.04 30.05
C ASN A 227 -5.34 24.55 30.00
N THR A 228 -5.76 24.03 31.15
CA THR A 228 -6.19 22.65 31.26
C THR A 228 -7.55 22.59 31.92
N PHE A 229 -8.22 21.46 31.73
CA PHE A 229 -9.42 21.09 32.45
C PHE A 229 -9.27 19.68 32.98
N ASN A 230 -10.15 19.32 33.91
CA ASN A 230 -10.28 17.98 34.44
C ASN A 230 -11.73 17.54 34.30
N GLU A 231 -11.93 16.23 34.30
CA GLU A 231 -13.28 15.65 34.38
C GLU A 231 -13.76 15.65 35.82
N PHE A 232 -13.65 14.50 36.48
CA PHE A 232 -14.22 14.28 37.79
C PHE A 232 -13.19 14.36 38.91
N PHE A 233 -12.07 13.63 38.82
CA PHE A 233 -11.14 13.44 39.94
C PHE A 233 -9.91 14.38 39.97
N GLY A 234 -9.67 15.20 38.94
CA GLY A 234 -8.58 16.19 38.96
C GLY A 234 -7.15 15.68 38.75
N TYR A 235 -6.92 14.36 38.72
CA TYR A 235 -5.57 13.77 38.59
C TYR A 235 -4.99 13.77 37.17
N GLU A 236 -5.81 14.07 36.16
CA GLU A 236 -5.42 13.95 34.76
C GLU A 236 -5.77 15.25 34.02
N PRO A 237 -4.91 16.29 34.14
CA PRO A 237 -5.12 17.54 33.44
C PRO A 237 -5.08 17.30 31.92
N LYS A 238 -6.12 17.77 31.25
CA LYS A 238 -6.29 17.68 29.80
C LYS A 238 -6.08 19.07 29.21
N PRO A 239 -5.23 19.23 28.18
CA PRO A 239 -5.11 20.51 27.48
C PRO A 239 -6.49 20.99 27.00
N ALA A 240 -6.83 22.22 27.35
CA ALA A 240 -8.05 22.90 26.95
C ALA A 240 -7.78 23.67 25.65
N PHE A 241 -8.47 23.31 24.57
CA PHE A 241 -8.34 23.99 23.29
C PHE A 241 -9.61 23.86 22.46
N ARG A 242 -9.85 24.78 21.54
CA ARG A 242 -10.94 24.72 20.56
C ARG A 242 -10.38 24.78 19.15
N ILE A 243 -11.05 24.15 18.20
CA ILE A 243 -10.63 24.11 16.79
C ILE A 243 -11.63 24.92 15.98
N TYR A 244 -11.14 25.76 15.09
CA TYR A 244 -11.96 26.60 14.20
C TYR A 244 -11.55 26.38 12.75
N ASP A 245 -12.52 26.44 11.84
CA ASP A 245 -12.28 26.42 10.40
C ASP A 245 -11.70 27.75 9.88
N ALA A 246 -11.54 27.85 8.56
CA ALA A 246 -11.02 29.05 7.90
C ALA A 246 -11.95 30.27 8.03
N GLU A 247 -13.26 30.05 8.19
CA GLU A 247 -14.28 31.08 8.40
C GLU A 247 -14.43 31.49 9.87
N GLY A 248 -13.71 30.83 10.78
CA GLY A 248 -13.75 31.09 12.22
C GLY A 248 -14.91 30.41 12.94
N ARG A 249 -15.58 29.45 12.31
CA ARG A 249 -16.62 28.62 12.95
C ARG A 249 -15.95 27.50 13.74
N GLU A 250 -16.46 27.24 14.94
CA GLU A 250 -15.93 26.17 15.79
C GLU A 250 -16.26 24.79 15.20
N ILE A 251 -15.26 23.92 15.13
CA ILE A 251 -15.40 22.53 14.69
C ILE A 251 -15.40 21.63 15.93
N PRO A 252 -16.47 20.87 16.18
CA PRO A 252 -16.48 19.87 17.23
C PRO A 252 -15.53 18.72 16.89
N TYR A 253 -14.87 18.17 17.90
CA TYR A 253 -13.93 17.06 17.72
C TYR A 253 -14.07 16.01 18.81
N GLN A 254 -13.70 14.79 18.46
CA GLN A 254 -13.58 13.65 19.36
C GLN A 254 -12.12 13.48 19.76
N ARG A 255 -11.81 13.42 21.06
CA ARG A 255 -10.45 13.11 21.54
C ARG A 255 -10.24 11.60 21.52
N LEU A 256 -9.14 11.16 20.91
CA LEU A 256 -8.79 9.74 20.76
C LEU A 256 -7.64 9.31 21.68
N ALA A 257 -6.60 10.14 21.79
CA ALA A 257 -5.41 9.84 22.59
C ALA A 257 -4.76 11.12 23.13
N GLN A 258 -3.97 10.96 24.19
CA GLN A 258 -3.16 12.03 24.77
C GLN A 258 -1.82 11.49 25.24
N ALA A 259 -0.74 12.15 24.85
CA ALA A 259 0.61 11.86 25.32
C ALA A 259 1.26 13.18 25.79
N ASN A 260 1.49 13.28 27.10
CA ASN A 260 1.99 14.52 27.70
C ASN A 260 3.51 14.66 27.54
N ARG A 261 3.98 15.92 27.50
CA ARG A 261 5.41 16.30 27.52
C ARG A 261 6.26 15.56 26.47
N ARG A 262 5.77 15.46 25.23
CA ARG A 262 6.52 14.91 24.10
C ARG A 262 7.58 15.90 23.65
N SER A 263 8.82 15.44 23.56
CA SER A 263 9.94 16.21 23.02
C SER A 263 9.67 16.58 21.56
N LYS A 264 9.93 17.84 21.21
CA LYS A 264 9.87 18.38 19.86
C LYS A 264 11.21 19.03 19.54
N PHE A 265 11.70 18.77 18.35
CA PHE A 265 12.92 19.36 17.84
C PHE A 265 12.60 20.12 16.55
N ARG A 266 12.87 21.43 16.55
CA ARG A 266 12.60 22.30 15.41
C ARG A 266 13.91 22.85 14.87
N THR A 267 14.13 22.62 13.58
CA THR A 267 15.26 23.18 12.85
C THR A 267 14.82 24.42 12.07
N TYR A 268 15.74 25.37 11.95
CA TYR A 268 15.55 26.61 11.19
C TYR A 268 16.66 26.70 10.15
N GLY A 269 16.39 27.39 9.03
CA GLY A 269 17.40 27.56 7.97
C GLY A 269 18.58 28.43 8.38
N VAL A 270 18.39 29.35 9.33
CA VAL A 270 19.39 30.37 9.72
C VAL A 270 19.64 30.48 11.22
N ARG A 271 18.92 29.71 12.05
CA ARG A 271 19.00 29.77 13.51
C ARG A 271 19.33 28.39 14.08
N PHE A 272 20.04 28.38 15.21
CA PHE A 272 20.31 27.15 15.95
C PHE A 272 19.00 26.40 16.26
N PRO A 273 18.97 25.06 16.19
CA PRO A 273 17.77 24.29 16.49
C PRO A 273 17.21 24.56 17.89
N GLU A 274 15.89 24.50 18.01
CA GLU A 274 15.20 24.63 19.28
C GLU A 274 14.63 23.30 19.74
N HIS A 275 14.75 23.05 21.03
CA HIS A 275 14.14 21.91 21.70
C HIS A 275 13.02 22.39 22.60
N GLY A 276 11.84 21.78 22.46
CA GLY A 276 10.65 22.11 23.22
C GLY A 276 9.86 20.87 23.59
N TYR A 277 8.75 21.09 24.29
CA TYR A 277 7.83 20.02 24.66
C TYR A 277 6.39 20.44 24.35
N THR A 278 5.57 19.47 23.95
CA THR A 278 4.13 19.66 23.77
C THR A 278 3.35 18.52 24.44
N ASN A 279 2.08 18.75 24.72
CA ASN A 279 1.12 17.69 24.98
C ASN A 279 0.52 17.29 23.62
N ASP A 280 0.84 16.10 23.14
CA ASP A 280 0.30 15.59 21.89
C ASP A 280 -1.11 15.07 22.14
N VAL A 281 -2.10 15.61 21.45
CA VAL A 281 -3.50 15.20 21.57
C VAL A 281 -4.01 14.78 20.19
N THR A 282 -4.38 13.51 20.06
CA THR A 282 -4.99 12.98 18.85
C THR A 282 -6.49 13.22 18.88
N VAL A 283 -7.00 13.84 17.83
CA VAL A 283 -8.41 14.20 17.67
C VAL A 283 -8.95 13.68 16.35
N SER A 284 -10.24 13.39 16.29
CA SER A 284 -10.99 13.05 15.08
C SER A 284 -12.05 14.12 14.85
N LEU A 285 -12.10 14.67 13.64
CA LEU A 285 -12.98 15.79 13.28
C LEU A 285 -13.34 15.76 11.80
N VAL A 286 -14.44 16.41 11.45
CA VAL A 286 -14.84 16.61 10.05
C VAL A 286 -14.06 17.78 9.46
N VAL A 287 -13.52 17.58 8.27
CA VAL A 287 -12.90 18.65 7.47
C VAL A 287 -13.35 18.53 6.02
N SER A 288 -13.37 19.66 5.32
CA SER A 288 -13.59 19.73 3.88
C SER A 288 -12.33 20.28 3.22
N LEU A 289 -11.81 19.54 2.25
CA LEU A 289 -10.57 19.83 1.55
C LEU A 289 -10.84 19.97 0.04
N PRO A 290 -10.45 21.10 -0.57
CA PRO A 290 -10.60 21.26 -2.01
C PRO A 290 -9.65 20.32 -2.79
N PRO A 291 -9.93 20.04 -4.06
CA PRO A 291 -9.02 19.31 -4.95
C PRO A 291 -7.66 20.01 -5.04
N LEU A 292 -6.56 19.24 -5.00
CA LEU A 292 -5.18 19.75 -5.14
C LEU A 292 -4.89 21.01 -4.32
N GLY A 293 -5.46 21.08 -3.12
CA GLY A 293 -5.52 22.30 -2.35
C GLY A 293 -5.32 22.06 -0.86
N TYR A 294 -5.69 23.07 -0.07
CA TYR A 294 -5.60 22.98 1.37
C TYR A 294 -6.73 23.73 2.06
N THR A 295 -7.01 23.35 3.30
CA THR A 295 -7.77 24.18 4.24
C THR A 295 -6.89 24.55 5.43
N THR A 296 -7.31 25.53 6.21
CA THR A 296 -6.60 25.91 7.44
C THR A 296 -7.51 25.78 8.64
N LEU A 297 -6.97 25.24 9.73
CA LEU A 297 -7.65 25.19 11.01
C LEU A 297 -6.89 26.05 12.02
N THR A 298 -7.63 26.79 12.84
CA THR A 298 -7.07 27.55 13.96
C THR A 298 -7.39 26.81 15.25
N VAL A 299 -6.36 26.36 15.96
CA VAL A 299 -6.49 25.83 17.30
C VAL A 299 -6.24 26.97 18.28
N ARG A 300 -7.20 27.25 19.16
CA ARG A 300 -7.06 28.28 20.19
C ARG A 300 -7.04 27.66 21.56
N GLU A 301 -6.33 28.29 22.48
CA GLU A 301 -6.45 27.93 23.89
C GLU A 301 -7.92 28.03 24.35
N GLY A 302 -8.37 27.00 25.08
CA GLY A 302 -9.70 26.97 25.69
C GLY A 302 -9.72 27.64 27.06
N GLU A 303 -10.93 27.85 27.57
CA GLU A 303 -11.11 28.42 28.90
C GLU A 303 -10.62 27.45 30.00
N PRO A 304 -10.03 27.97 31.09
CA PRO A 304 -9.54 27.12 32.17
C PRO A 304 -10.71 26.42 32.87
N GLY A 305 -10.57 25.12 33.11
CA GLY A 305 -11.57 24.32 33.81
C GLY A 305 -12.83 23.99 33.01
N LEU A 306 -13.00 24.51 31.79
CA LEU A 306 -14.12 24.12 30.93
C LEU A 306 -13.74 22.92 30.05
N PRO A 307 -14.57 21.85 30.06
CA PRO A 307 -14.44 20.79 29.08
C PRO A 307 -14.61 21.34 27.67
N THR A 308 -13.59 21.12 26.85
CA THR A 308 -13.50 21.65 25.47
C THR A 308 -13.88 20.60 24.42
N ARG A 309 -14.67 19.59 24.80
CA ARG A 309 -14.95 18.41 23.97
C ARG A 309 -16.41 18.02 24.01
N HIS A 310 -16.76 17.11 23.09
CA HIS A 310 -18.06 16.46 22.86
C HIS A 310 -18.88 17.11 21.75
N PRO A 311 -19.32 16.33 20.75
CA PRO A 311 -20.70 16.37 20.35
C PRO A 311 -21.53 15.68 21.46
N GLU A 312 -22.65 16.26 21.85
CA GLU A 312 -23.59 15.71 22.85
C GLU A 312 -24.23 14.37 22.39
N THR A 313 -23.91 13.92 21.18
CA THR A 313 -24.47 12.74 20.55
C THR A 313 -23.74 11.46 20.96
N PRO A 314 -24.48 10.34 21.10
CA PRO A 314 -23.87 9.03 21.31
C PRO A 314 -22.91 8.68 20.17
N GLY A 315 -21.90 7.86 20.49
CA GLY A 315 -21.03 7.31 19.45
C GLY A 315 -21.73 6.26 18.58
N LEU A 316 -21.00 5.69 17.63
CA LEU A 316 -21.58 4.74 16.66
C LEU A 316 -21.66 3.31 17.21
N ALA A 317 -21.07 3.03 18.38
CA ALA A 317 -21.18 1.70 19.01
C ALA A 317 -22.63 1.43 19.45
N THR A 318 -23.18 0.31 18.99
CA THR A 318 -24.55 -0.14 19.31
C THR A 318 -24.58 -1.27 20.34
N SER A 319 -23.42 -1.89 20.62
CA SER A 319 -23.20 -2.86 21.70
C SER A 319 -21.71 -2.94 22.06
N GLU A 320 -21.34 -3.85 22.95
CA GLU A 320 -19.95 -4.19 23.29
C GLU A 320 -19.14 -4.78 22.11
N ARG A 321 -19.80 -5.11 20.99
CA ARG A 321 -19.18 -5.72 19.80
C ARG A 321 -19.87 -5.37 18.49
N SER A 322 -20.62 -4.27 18.44
CA SER A 322 -21.27 -3.82 17.21
C SER A 322 -21.25 -2.30 17.10
N MET A 323 -21.28 -1.81 15.86
CA MET A 323 -21.37 -0.39 15.53
C MET A 323 -22.22 -0.19 14.28
N ALA A 324 -22.83 0.99 14.15
CA ALA A 324 -23.61 1.33 12.98
C ALA A 324 -23.57 2.83 12.69
N ASN A 325 -23.54 3.17 11.39
CA ASN A 325 -23.75 4.53 10.90
C ASN A 325 -25.02 4.58 10.03
N GLU A 326 -25.18 5.60 9.20
CA GLU A 326 -26.32 5.78 8.30
C GLU A 326 -26.44 4.67 7.24
N ASN A 327 -25.30 4.16 6.77
CA ASN A 327 -25.23 3.24 5.63
C ASN A 327 -25.02 1.78 6.03
N LEU A 328 -24.27 1.53 7.10
CA LEU A 328 -23.75 0.22 7.47
C LEU A 328 -24.06 -0.12 8.93
N GLU A 329 -24.27 -1.41 9.17
CA GLU A 329 -24.28 -2.03 10.50
C GLU A 329 -23.25 -3.16 10.51
N VAL A 330 -22.37 -3.15 11.52
CA VAL A 330 -21.24 -4.08 11.63
C VAL A 330 -21.30 -4.74 13.00
N THR A 331 -21.30 -6.06 13.02
CA THR A 331 -21.21 -6.88 14.24
C THR A 331 -19.96 -7.73 14.18
N ILE A 332 -19.20 -7.71 15.28
CA ILE A 332 -18.04 -8.57 15.49
C ILE A 332 -18.52 -9.84 16.20
N GLU A 333 -18.35 -10.97 15.54
CA GLU A 333 -18.74 -12.27 16.07
C GLU A 333 -17.76 -12.77 17.12
N PRO A 334 -18.14 -13.73 18.00
CA PRO A 334 -17.26 -14.22 19.07
C PRO A 334 -15.96 -14.87 18.57
N ASN A 335 -15.89 -15.23 17.30
CA ASN A 335 -14.72 -15.77 16.62
C ASN A 335 -13.90 -14.71 15.85
N GLY A 336 -14.25 -13.43 15.97
CA GLY A 336 -13.56 -12.31 15.34
C GLY A 336 -13.96 -12.01 13.90
N THR A 337 -14.80 -12.84 13.28
CA THR A 337 -15.36 -12.55 11.95
C THR A 337 -16.36 -11.40 12.02
N LEU A 338 -16.60 -10.74 10.89
CA LEU A 338 -17.56 -9.63 10.80
C LEU A 338 -18.84 -10.09 10.09
N THR A 339 -19.97 -9.66 10.64
CA THR A 339 -21.26 -9.61 9.96
C THR A 339 -21.52 -8.14 9.59
N LEU A 340 -21.68 -7.86 8.29
CA LEU A 340 -21.93 -6.53 7.77
C LEU A 340 -23.28 -6.51 7.07
N ARG A 341 -24.13 -5.54 7.43
CA ARG A 341 -25.40 -5.26 6.77
C ARG A 341 -25.35 -3.89 6.11
N ASP A 342 -25.54 -3.85 4.80
CA ASP A 342 -25.78 -2.60 4.08
C ASP A 342 -27.25 -2.22 4.27
N LYS A 343 -27.48 -1.09 4.94
CA LYS A 343 -28.83 -0.59 5.28
C LYS A 343 -29.58 -0.06 4.06
N ARG A 344 -28.87 0.33 3.00
CA ARG A 344 -29.46 0.88 1.77
C ARG A 344 -30.10 -0.24 0.94
N THR A 345 -29.43 -1.38 0.87
CA THR A 345 -29.89 -2.54 0.08
C THR A 345 -30.58 -3.60 0.94
N GLY A 346 -30.34 -3.59 2.26
CA GLY A 346 -30.78 -4.63 3.18
C GLY A 346 -29.92 -5.90 3.12
N GLN A 347 -28.90 -5.95 2.26
CA GLN A 347 -28.03 -7.11 2.08
C GLN A 347 -27.13 -7.32 3.29
N THR A 348 -27.03 -8.57 3.73
CA THR A 348 -26.13 -9.00 4.80
C THR A 348 -25.02 -9.88 4.25
N TYR A 349 -23.79 -9.62 4.69
CA TYR A 349 -22.58 -10.38 4.42
C TYR A 349 -22.07 -10.94 5.74
N THR A 350 -21.75 -12.23 5.78
CA THR A 350 -21.31 -12.93 7.00
C THR A 350 -19.96 -13.58 6.78
N ARG A 351 -19.26 -13.89 7.89
CA ARG A 351 -17.93 -14.52 7.87
C ARG A 351 -16.87 -13.68 7.13
N LEU A 352 -17.06 -12.36 7.07
CA LEU A 352 -16.03 -11.44 6.58
C LEU A 352 -14.86 -11.42 7.57
N LEU A 353 -13.66 -11.03 7.09
CA LEU A 353 -12.44 -11.04 7.91
C LEU A 353 -12.12 -12.44 8.49
N THR A 354 -12.43 -13.50 7.73
CA THR A 354 -12.00 -14.86 8.11
C THR A 354 -10.55 -15.05 7.64
N PHE A 355 -9.66 -15.44 8.54
CA PHE A 355 -8.29 -15.79 8.16
C PHE A 355 -8.19 -17.29 7.91
N GLU A 356 -7.45 -17.66 6.87
CA GLU A 356 -7.22 -19.04 6.48
C GLU A 356 -5.73 -19.28 6.28
N ASP A 357 -5.25 -20.37 6.84
CA ASP A 357 -3.85 -20.77 6.83
C ASP A 357 -3.69 -22.16 6.19
N CYS A 358 -2.82 -22.26 5.19
CA CYS A 358 -2.53 -23.48 4.44
C CYS A 358 -1.01 -23.65 4.28
N ALA A 359 -0.54 -24.86 3.98
CA ALA A 359 0.87 -25.08 3.69
C ALA A 359 1.29 -24.32 2.42
N ASP A 360 2.53 -23.85 2.41
CA ASP A 360 3.21 -23.38 1.21
C ASP A 360 4.58 -24.04 1.12
N ILE A 361 4.72 -24.98 0.19
CA ILE A 361 5.97 -25.71 -0.07
C ILE A 361 6.68 -25.21 -1.32
N GLY A 362 6.30 -24.03 -1.79
CA GLY A 362 6.83 -23.41 -2.99
C GLY A 362 8.12 -22.64 -2.74
N ASP A 363 8.30 -21.59 -3.52
CA ASP A 363 9.49 -20.74 -3.50
C ASP A 363 9.13 -19.27 -3.76
N GLY A 364 10.12 -18.44 -4.10
CA GLY A 364 9.88 -17.02 -4.39
C GLY A 364 9.00 -16.76 -5.62
N TRP A 365 8.78 -17.75 -6.48
CA TRP A 365 8.04 -17.67 -7.73
C TRP A 365 6.65 -18.27 -7.63
N TYR A 366 6.52 -19.41 -6.94
CA TYR A 366 5.30 -20.20 -6.89
C TYR A 366 4.82 -20.45 -5.47
N HIS A 367 3.49 -20.47 -5.32
CA HIS A 367 2.85 -21.12 -4.18
C HIS A 367 2.83 -22.64 -4.42
N GLY A 368 3.52 -23.39 -3.56
CA GLY A 368 3.58 -24.84 -3.66
C GLY A 368 2.44 -25.50 -2.89
N VAL A 369 1.58 -26.24 -3.58
CA VAL A 369 0.48 -26.97 -2.96
C VAL A 369 0.98 -28.31 -2.41
N ALA A 370 0.79 -28.54 -1.12
CA ALA A 370 1.08 -29.84 -0.50
C ALA A 370 -0.08 -30.83 -0.71
N VAL A 371 0.25 -32.07 -1.08
CA VAL A 371 -0.76 -33.14 -1.25
C VAL A 371 -1.47 -33.48 0.07
N ASN A 372 -0.72 -33.49 1.18
CA ASN A 372 -1.24 -33.79 2.52
C ASN A 372 -1.32 -32.51 3.36
N ASP A 373 -2.00 -31.48 2.85
CA ASP A 373 -2.20 -30.22 3.56
C ASP A 373 -3.27 -30.32 4.67
N GLN A 374 -3.17 -29.43 5.65
CA GLN A 374 -4.20 -29.15 6.64
C GLN A 374 -4.50 -27.65 6.61
N VAL A 375 -5.74 -27.31 6.23
CA VAL A 375 -6.21 -25.93 6.18
C VAL A 375 -6.81 -25.57 7.54
N PHE A 376 -6.28 -24.51 8.14
CA PHE A 376 -6.77 -23.94 9.39
C PHE A 376 -7.58 -22.69 9.09
N VAL A 377 -8.66 -22.44 9.84
CA VAL A 377 -9.52 -21.25 9.69
C VAL A 377 -9.74 -20.57 11.03
N SER A 378 -9.57 -19.24 11.07
CA SER A 378 -9.72 -18.45 12.30
C SER A 378 -11.14 -18.42 12.82
N SER A 379 -12.15 -18.73 12.00
CA SER A 379 -13.55 -18.81 12.42
C SER A 379 -13.82 -19.91 13.46
N GLY A 380 -12.88 -20.85 13.63
CA GLY A 380 -12.89 -21.85 14.71
C GLY A 380 -12.25 -21.37 16.02
N CYS A 381 -11.62 -20.19 16.02
CA CYS A 381 -10.98 -19.59 17.18
C CYS A 381 -11.95 -18.70 17.95
N ARG A 382 -11.55 -18.28 19.16
CA ARG A 382 -12.22 -17.21 19.91
C ARG A 382 -11.43 -15.92 19.73
N ALA A 383 -12.13 -14.80 19.60
CA ALA A 383 -11.53 -13.47 19.59
C ALA A 383 -11.80 -12.72 20.91
N GLU A 384 -10.83 -11.89 21.28
CA GLU A 384 -10.98 -10.83 22.28
C GLU A 384 -11.40 -9.54 21.56
N VAL A 385 -12.45 -8.88 22.05
CA VAL A 385 -12.97 -7.64 21.46
C VAL A 385 -12.88 -6.52 22.49
N ALA A 386 -12.29 -5.39 22.10
CA ALA A 386 -12.21 -4.20 22.93
C ALA A 386 -12.70 -2.97 22.15
N LEU A 387 -13.60 -2.20 22.75
CA LEU A 387 -13.99 -0.88 22.25
C LEU A 387 -12.86 0.11 22.52
N VAL A 388 -12.13 0.54 21.48
CA VAL A 388 -10.96 1.42 21.58
C VAL A 388 -11.40 2.88 21.56
N HIS A 389 -12.29 3.21 20.63
CA HIS A 389 -12.85 4.55 20.47
C HIS A 389 -14.35 4.43 20.30
N ASN A 390 -15.10 5.25 21.03
CA ASN A 390 -16.53 5.37 20.86
C ASN A 390 -16.92 6.85 20.86
N GLY A 391 -17.16 7.37 19.68
CA GLY A 391 -17.72 8.69 19.53
C GLY A 391 -18.35 8.87 18.15
N PRO A 392 -18.99 10.01 17.95
CA PRO A 392 -19.80 10.29 16.76
C PRO A 392 -18.96 10.51 15.49
N MET A 393 -17.65 10.78 15.63
CA MET A 393 -16.73 10.98 14.51
C MET A 393 -16.02 9.69 14.13
N LEU A 394 -15.68 8.85 15.11
CA LEU A 394 -14.99 7.59 14.89
C LEU A 394 -15.39 6.58 15.97
N THR A 395 -15.77 5.39 15.54
CA THR A 395 -15.86 4.23 16.44
C THR A 395 -14.91 3.15 15.94
N THR A 396 -14.10 2.61 16.84
CA THR A 396 -13.09 1.60 16.53
C THR A 396 -13.11 0.50 17.57
N PHE A 397 -13.16 -0.74 17.10
CA PHE A 397 -12.94 -1.94 17.91
C PHE A 397 -11.58 -2.55 17.59
N ARG A 398 -10.89 -3.06 18.61
CA ARG A 398 -9.76 -3.97 18.46
C ARG A 398 -10.28 -5.40 18.58
N VAL A 399 -9.97 -6.22 17.59
CA VAL A 399 -10.28 -7.65 17.53
C VAL A 399 -8.95 -8.40 17.56
N ARG A 400 -8.70 -9.15 18.62
CA ARG A 400 -7.47 -9.93 18.78
C ARG A 400 -7.79 -11.42 18.77
N THR A 401 -7.20 -12.16 17.84
CA THR A 401 -7.38 -13.60 17.70
C THR A 401 -6.03 -14.30 17.80
N THR A 402 -5.91 -15.24 18.74
CA THR A 402 -4.78 -16.19 18.78
C THR A 402 -5.14 -17.36 17.88
N PHE A 403 -4.41 -17.52 16.78
CA PHE A 403 -4.68 -18.51 15.74
C PHE A 403 -3.57 -19.57 15.73
N PRO A 404 -3.78 -20.73 16.38
CA PRO A 404 -2.78 -21.78 16.43
C PRO A 404 -2.72 -22.52 15.09
N VAL A 405 -1.55 -22.52 14.46
CA VAL A 405 -1.28 -23.16 13.16
C VAL A 405 -0.03 -24.04 13.24
N PRO A 406 0.17 -25.01 12.34
CA PRO A 406 1.42 -25.75 12.26
C PRO A 406 2.63 -24.82 12.12
N LYS A 407 3.65 -25.06 12.95
CA LYS A 407 4.84 -24.19 13.03
C LYS A 407 5.64 -24.14 11.73
N SER A 408 5.69 -25.24 10.98
CA SER A 408 6.43 -25.38 9.73
C SER A 408 5.90 -26.55 8.91
N PHE A 409 6.50 -26.81 7.75
CA PHE A 409 6.25 -28.01 6.96
C PHE A 409 7.34 -29.07 7.21
N ALA A 410 6.96 -30.34 7.28
CA ALA A 410 7.86 -31.47 7.47
C ALA A 410 8.14 -32.14 6.11
N PHE A 411 9.15 -31.67 5.39
CA PHE A 411 9.49 -32.13 4.04
C PHE A 411 9.90 -33.62 3.97
N ASP A 412 10.39 -34.21 5.05
CA ASP A 412 10.73 -35.65 5.11
C ASP A 412 9.49 -36.55 5.07
N ARG A 413 8.35 -36.06 5.58
CA ARG A 413 7.07 -36.78 5.65
C ARG A 413 6.00 -36.22 4.71
N MET A 414 6.26 -35.07 4.08
CA MET A 414 5.33 -34.34 3.22
C MET A 414 3.99 -34.05 3.90
N ILE A 415 4.03 -33.59 5.15
CA ILE A 415 2.89 -33.15 5.96
C ILE A 415 3.27 -31.89 6.75
N ARG A 416 2.28 -31.13 7.23
CA ARG A 416 2.53 -30.04 8.18
C ARG A 416 3.01 -30.58 9.53
N ALA A 417 3.84 -29.81 10.24
CA ALA A 417 4.35 -30.21 11.55
C ALA A 417 3.21 -30.32 12.60
N GLU A 418 3.29 -31.29 13.51
CA GLU A 418 2.33 -31.43 14.61
C GLU A 418 2.46 -30.32 15.67
N ALA A 419 3.68 -29.78 15.81
CA ALA A 419 3.92 -28.66 16.72
C ALA A 419 3.23 -27.40 16.19
N LEU A 420 2.38 -26.79 17.02
CA LEU A 420 1.68 -25.55 16.67
C LEU A 420 2.47 -24.32 17.12
N ALA A 421 2.32 -23.24 16.36
CA ALA A 421 2.75 -21.88 16.68
C ALA A 421 1.53 -20.95 16.70
N ASP A 422 1.52 -19.99 17.62
CA ASP A 422 0.45 -19.02 17.75
C ASP A 422 0.69 -17.82 16.82
N LEU A 423 -0.14 -17.68 15.79
CA LEU A 423 -0.24 -16.43 15.03
C LEU A 423 -1.18 -15.49 15.77
N VAL A 424 -0.66 -14.36 16.26
CA VAL A 424 -1.50 -13.32 16.86
C VAL A 424 -1.96 -12.37 15.76
N LEU A 425 -3.26 -12.34 15.53
CA LEU A 425 -3.93 -11.46 14.58
C LEU A 425 -4.59 -10.33 15.36
N GLU A 426 -4.12 -9.09 15.18
CA GLU A 426 -4.72 -7.89 15.79
C GLU A 426 -5.32 -7.02 14.68
N SER A 427 -6.65 -6.88 14.69
CA SER A 427 -7.37 -6.04 13.71
C SER A 427 -8.03 -4.85 14.40
N LEU A 428 -7.78 -3.64 13.90
CA LEU A 428 -8.54 -2.44 14.22
C LEU A 428 -9.66 -2.29 13.19
N VAL A 429 -10.91 -2.38 13.63
CA VAL A 429 -12.11 -2.28 12.80
C VAL A 429 -12.81 -0.97 13.11
N SER A 430 -12.83 -0.06 12.14
CA SER A 430 -13.30 1.31 12.30
C SER A 430 -14.49 1.64 11.40
N LEU A 431 -15.44 2.41 11.94
CA LEU A 431 -16.56 2.99 11.22
C LEU A 431 -16.68 4.49 11.52
N ARG A 432 -16.96 5.26 10.47
CA ARG A 432 -17.09 6.72 10.48
C ARG A 432 -18.54 7.11 10.11
N PRO A 433 -19.02 8.29 10.54
CA PRO A 433 -20.31 8.79 10.07
C PRO A 433 -20.29 8.98 8.55
N GLY A 434 -21.40 8.68 7.87
CA GLY A 434 -21.57 8.82 6.43
C GLY A 434 -20.74 7.88 5.54
N ALA A 435 -19.80 7.12 6.10
CA ALA A 435 -18.98 6.18 5.32
C ALA A 435 -19.80 5.00 4.80
N ASP A 436 -19.50 4.54 3.59
CA ASP A 436 -20.07 3.36 2.94
C ASP A 436 -19.11 2.17 2.93
N ARG A 437 -18.03 2.26 3.71
CA ARG A 437 -16.99 1.24 3.88
C ARG A 437 -16.64 1.06 5.35
N VAL A 438 -16.08 -0.11 5.68
CA VAL A 438 -15.45 -0.40 6.97
C VAL A 438 -13.94 -0.37 6.79
N GLU A 439 -13.24 0.34 7.67
CA GLU A 439 -11.78 0.44 7.63
C GLU A 439 -11.18 -0.63 8.54
N ILE A 440 -10.28 -1.45 8.00
CA ILE A 440 -9.65 -2.56 8.74
C ILE A 440 -8.13 -2.46 8.58
N GLU A 441 -7.43 -2.37 9.70
CA GLU A 441 -5.97 -2.52 9.76
C GLU A 441 -5.65 -3.78 10.55
N THR A 442 -4.95 -4.75 9.92
CA THR A 442 -4.55 -5.99 10.59
C THR A 442 -3.04 -6.06 10.72
N THR A 443 -2.57 -6.24 11.96
CA THR A 443 -1.20 -6.64 12.27
C THR A 443 -1.16 -8.15 12.49
N VAL A 444 -0.26 -8.83 11.76
CA VAL A 444 0.00 -10.26 11.90
C VAL A 444 1.36 -10.45 12.55
N HIS A 445 1.39 -11.06 13.73
CA HIS A 445 2.63 -11.48 14.37
C HIS A 445 2.99 -12.90 13.92
N ASN A 446 3.68 -13.00 12.78
CA ASN A 446 4.04 -14.29 12.22
C ASN A 446 5.15 -14.99 13.01
N THR A 447 4.89 -16.24 13.42
CA THR A 447 5.85 -17.12 14.12
C THR A 447 5.91 -18.52 13.51
N ALA A 448 5.30 -18.71 12.34
CA ALA A 448 5.29 -19.95 11.58
C ALA A 448 6.03 -19.79 10.24
N GLU A 449 6.43 -20.92 9.67
CA GLU A 449 7.16 -21.06 8.39
C GLU A 449 6.36 -21.96 7.43
N ASP A 450 6.74 -21.96 6.14
CA ASP A 450 6.19 -22.85 5.10
C ASP A 450 4.66 -22.83 5.00
N HIS A 451 4.08 -21.63 5.07
CA HIS A 451 2.65 -21.43 5.13
C HIS A 451 2.22 -20.17 4.38
N ARG A 452 0.95 -20.13 3.99
CA ARG A 452 0.30 -18.97 3.40
C ARG A 452 -0.95 -18.61 4.20
N LEU A 453 -0.97 -17.40 4.72
CA LEU A 453 -2.12 -16.78 5.37
C LEU A 453 -2.93 -15.93 4.38
N ARG A 454 -4.24 -16.17 4.30
CA ARG A 454 -5.18 -15.39 3.50
C ARG A 454 -6.24 -14.76 4.39
N VAL A 455 -6.76 -13.62 3.97
CA VAL A 455 -8.00 -13.05 4.52
C VAL A 455 -9.12 -13.23 3.50
N LEU A 456 -10.26 -13.71 3.97
CA LEU A 456 -11.41 -14.06 3.15
C LEU A 456 -12.56 -13.08 3.42
N PHE A 457 -13.17 -12.61 2.33
CA PHE A 457 -14.39 -11.82 2.33
C PHE A 457 -15.45 -12.53 1.48
N PRO A 458 -16.14 -13.55 2.02
CA PRO A 458 -17.16 -14.26 1.27
C PRO A 458 -18.28 -13.31 0.81
N THR A 459 -18.52 -13.27 -0.50
CA THR A 459 -19.58 -12.44 -1.08
C THR A 459 -20.86 -13.27 -1.27
N VAL A 460 -21.97 -12.58 -1.58
CA VAL A 460 -23.22 -13.21 -2.02
C VAL A 460 -23.45 -13.06 -3.53
N ALA A 461 -22.43 -12.60 -4.26
CA ALA A 461 -22.55 -12.30 -5.67
C ALA A 461 -22.73 -13.59 -6.48
N GLN A 462 -23.72 -13.60 -7.37
CA GLN A 462 -23.87 -14.62 -8.39
C GLN A 462 -23.22 -14.10 -9.67
N ALA A 463 -21.88 -14.18 -9.72
CA ALA A 463 -21.08 -13.66 -10.83
C ALA A 463 -20.00 -14.66 -11.23
N ASP A 464 -19.77 -14.77 -12.54
CA ASP A 464 -18.69 -15.59 -13.12
C ASP A 464 -17.43 -14.76 -13.43
N THR A 465 -17.51 -13.44 -13.31
CA THR A 465 -16.40 -12.50 -13.50
C THR A 465 -16.25 -11.56 -12.32
N TYR A 466 -15.06 -10.96 -12.20
CA TYR A 466 -14.74 -9.94 -11.21
C TYR A 466 -13.92 -8.82 -11.87
N LEU A 467 -13.87 -7.66 -11.21
CA LEU A 467 -13.01 -6.54 -11.61
C LEU A 467 -11.83 -6.45 -10.63
N ALA A 468 -10.66 -6.12 -11.16
CA ALA A 468 -9.44 -5.89 -10.38
C ALA A 468 -8.72 -4.68 -10.97
N ASP A 469 -8.19 -3.82 -10.10
CA ASP A 469 -7.38 -2.67 -10.48
C ASP A 469 -6.08 -3.14 -11.16
N SER A 470 -5.81 -2.64 -12.36
CA SER A 470 -4.62 -2.95 -13.14
C SER A 470 -3.90 -1.67 -13.59
N ALA A 471 -2.82 -1.81 -14.37
CA ALA A 471 -2.06 -0.67 -14.84
C ALA A 471 -2.90 0.19 -15.82
N PHE A 472 -3.53 1.23 -15.29
CA PHE A 472 -4.39 2.17 -16.01
C PHE A 472 -5.71 1.57 -16.56
N ASP A 473 -6.24 0.53 -15.91
CA ASP A 473 -7.49 -0.15 -16.30
C ASP A 473 -8.36 -0.52 -15.07
#